data_AF-A0A9D6J926-F1
#
_entry.id   AF-A0A9D6J926-F1
#
_cell.length_a   1.000
_cell.length_b   1.000
_cell.length_c   1.000
_cell.angle_alpha   90.00
_cell.angle_beta   90.00
_cell.angle_gamma   90.00
#
_symmetry.space_group_name_H-M   'P 1'
#
loop_
_entity.id
_entity.type
_entity.pdbx_description
1 polymer ?
#
loop_
_entity_poly.entity_id
_entity_poly.type
_entity_poly.pdbx_seq_one_letter_code
_entity_poly.pdbx_strand_id
1 'polypeptide(L)' 'AQLRASQMIEPLRIHLETDGCLGSVSEIFDGEPPHESKGCIAQAWSTAELLRCYFEDIKGQKPTIMI' A
#
# COMPACT_ATOMS: atom_id res chain seq x y z
N ALA A 1 10.56 -14.62 -2.91
CA ALA A 1 10.10 -13.32 -3.43
C ALA A 1 8.85 -12.84 -2.70
N GLN A 2 7.74 -13.59 -2.75
CA GLN A 2 6.45 -13.23 -2.13
C GLN A 2 6.55 -12.88 -0.63
N LEU A 3 7.29 -13.66 0.17
CA LEU A 3 7.48 -13.37 1.60
C LEU A 3 8.13 -11.99 1.84
N ARG A 4 9.13 -11.63 1.04
CA ARG A 4 9.81 -10.33 1.16
C ARG A 4 8.89 -9.19 0.76
N ALA A 5 8.09 -9.36 -0.30
CA ALA A 5 7.10 -8.38 -0.72
C ALA A 5 6.04 -8.15 0.38
N SER A 6 5.55 -9.22 1.02
CA SER A 6 4.61 -9.12 2.14
C SER A 6 5.19 -8.33 3.32
N GLN A 7 6.45 -8.56 3.66
CA GLN A 7 7.10 -7.83 4.75
C GLN A 7 7.28 -6.34 4.44
N MET A 8 7.52 -5.99 3.17
CA MET A 8 7.71 -4.59 2.76
C MET A 8 6.44 -3.75 2.90
N ILE A 9 5.26 -4.34 2.68
CA ILE A 9 4.00 -3.61 2.69
C ILE A 9 3.24 -3.70 4.03
N GLU A 10 3.67 -4.56 4.96
CA GLU A 10 2.99 -4.76 6.26
C GLU A 10 2.78 -3.45 7.04
N PRO A 11 3.72 -2.48 7.09
CA PRO A 11 3.47 -1.21 7.78
C PRO A 11 2.31 -0.40 7.20
N LEU A 12 2.07 -0.50 5.89
CA LEU A 12 0.95 0.16 5.22
C LEU A 12 -0.40 -0.45 5.59
N ARG A 13 -0.43 -1.70 6.07
CA ARG A 13 -1.67 -2.31 6.60
C ARG A 13 -2.18 -1.56 7.82
N ILE A 14 -1.28 -1.15 8.73
CA ILE A 14 -1.65 -0.34 9.90
C ILE A 14 -2.22 1.01 9.45
N HIS A 15 -1.59 1.64 8.45
CA HIS A 15 -2.09 2.89 7.88
C HIS A 15 -3.48 2.73 7.24
N LEU A 16 -3.78 1.60 6.60
CA LEU A 16 -5.10 1.34 6.04
C LEU A 16 -6.20 1.14 7.10
N GLU A 17 -5.85 0.55 8.24
CA GLU A 17 -6.82 0.09 9.25
C GLU A 17 -7.04 1.06 10.40
N THR A 18 -6.02 1.83 10.79
CA THR A 18 -6.04 2.56 12.08
C THR A 18 -5.47 3.98 12.04
N ASP A 19 -4.91 4.44 10.92
CA ASP A 19 -4.26 5.75 10.81
C ASP A 19 -4.67 6.47 9.51
N GLY A 20 -4.47 7.79 9.41
CA GLY A 20 -4.80 8.57 8.21
C GLY A 20 -6.26 8.46 7.75
N CYS A 21 -6.46 8.21 6.45
CA CYS A 21 -7.77 7.99 5.85
C CYS A 21 -8.02 6.48 5.69
N LEU A 22 -8.96 5.95 6.46
CA LEU A 22 -9.27 4.52 6.48
C LEU A 22 -9.52 3.95 5.08
N GLY A 23 -8.85 2.85 4.76
CA GLY A 23 -8.91 2.19 3.46
C GLY A 23 -8.18 2.92 2.32
N SER A 24 -7.43 3.98 2.62
CA SER A 24 -6.62 4.73 1.64
C SER A 24 -5.18 4.87 2.10
N VAL A 25 -4.28 5.18 1.17
CA VAL A 25 -2.87 5.44 1.47
C VAL A 25 -2.53 6.90 1.18
N SER A 26 -1.92 7.57 2.15
CA SER A 26 -1.37 8.92 1.98
C SER A 26 -0.25 8.97 0.94
N GLU A 27 -0.05 10.14 0.35
CA GLU A 27 0.92 10.35 -0.73
C GLU A 27 2.38 10.14 -0.31
N ILE A 28 2.76 10.64 0.86
CA ILE A 28 4.14 10.57 1.36
C ILE A 28 4.15 10.39 2.89
N PHE A 29 5.28 9.88 3.39
CA PHE A 29 5.56 9.66 4.81
C PHE A 29 6.95 10.20 5.15
N ASP A 30 7.12 10.68 6.38
CA ASP A 30 8.44 11.11 6.85
C ASP A 30 9.42 9.93 6.94
N GLY A 31 10.68 10.17 6.61
CA GLY A 31 11.73 9.14 6.67
C GLY A 31 12.16 8.77 8.09
N GLU A 32 11.93 9.66 9.06
CA GLU A 32 12.24 9.44 10.48
C GLU A 32 10.98 9.06 11.26
N PRO A 33 11.10 8.21 12.31
CA PRO A 33 9.99 7.95 13.22
C PRO A 33 9.40 9.25 13.80
N PRO A 34 8.07 9.37 13.94
CA PRO A 34 7.06 8.31 13.82
C PRO A 34 6.53 8.07 12.39
N HIS A 35 7.21 8.56 11.35
CA HIS A 35 6.82 8.43 9.94
C HIS A 35 5.45 9.08 9.64
N GLU A 36 5.26 10.33 10.06
CA GLU A 36 3.98 11.01 9.86
C GLU A 36 3.60 11.08 8.38
N SER A 37 2.31 10.86 8.09
CA SER A 37 1.79 10.99 6.73
C SER A 37 1.60 12.46 6.33
N LYS A 38 1.89 12.79 5.07
CA LYS A 38 1.81 14.14 4.51
C LYS A 38 1.25 14.11 3.07
N GLY A 39 0.99 15.28 2.51
CA GLY A 39 0.49 15.44 1.14
C GLY A 39 -0.99 15.10 1.00
N CYS A 40 -1.38 14.50 -0.14
CA CYS A 40 -2.73 14.00 -0.32
C CYS A 40 -3.05 12.87 0.68
N ILE A 41 -4.10 13.05 1.48
CA ILE A 41 -4.53 12.09 2.53
C ILE A 41 -5.02 10.76 1.98
N ALA A 42 -5.48 10.74 0.72
CA ALA A 42 -6.07 9.58 0.06
C ALA A 42 -5.66 9.57 -1.41
N GLN A 43 -4.46 9.08 -1.69
CA GLN A 43 -3.89 9.12 -3.02
C GLN A 43 -4.23 7.87 -3.82
N ALA A 44 -4.92 8.08 -4.96
CA ALA A 44 -5.45 6.99 -5.77
C ALA A 44 -4.36 6.02 -6.26
N TRP A 45 -3.22 6.53 -6.76
CA TRP A 45 -2.19 5.65 -7.31
C TRP A 45 -1.46 4.83 -6.24
N SER A 46 -1.34 5.33 -5.01
CA SER A 46 -0.65 4.60 -3.94
C SER A 46 -1.52 3.45 -3.45
N THR A 47 -2.82 3.72 -3.32
CA THR A 47 -3.80 2.69 -2.99
C THR A 47 -3.88 1.63 -4.10
N ALA A 48 -3.92 2.06 -5.36
CA ALA A 48 -3.95 1.14 -6.50
C ALA A 48 -2.68 0.27 -6.61
N GLU A 49 -1.51 0.87 -6.41
CA GLU A 49 -0.23 0.17 -6.50
C GLU A 49 -0.05 -0.85 -5.36
N LEU A 50 -0.52 -0.51 -4.15
CA LEU A 50 -0.53 -1.43 -3.02
C LEU A 50 -1.42 -2.65 -3.30
N LEU A 51 -2.61 -2.44 -3.88
CA LEU A 51 -3.49 -3.53 -4.30
C LEU A 51 -2.84 -4.38 -5.40
N ARG A 52 -2.22 -3.76 -6.41
CA ARG A 52 -1.50 -4.48 -7.47
C ARG A 52 -0.40 -5.38 -6.88
N CYS A 53 0.46 -4.83 -6.01
CA CYS A 53 1.49 -5.58 -5.31
C CYS A 53 0.91 -6.75 -4.50
N TYR A 54 -0.21 -6.54 -3.80
CA TYR A 54 -0.86 -7.60 -3.04
C TYR A 54 -1.36 -8.75 -3.92
N PHE A 55 -2.05 -8.44 -5.03
CA PHE A 55 -2.58 -9.47 -5.92
C PHE A 55 -1.46 -10.16 -6.72
N GLU A 56 -0.59 -9.39 -7.36
CA GLU A 56 0.41 -9.92 -8.29
C GLU A 56 1.64 -10.50 -7.57
N ASP A 57 2.21 -9.75 -6.63
CA ASP A 57 3.51 -10.07 -6.03
C ASP A 57 3.39 -10.91 -4.75
N ILE A 58 2.26 -10.84 -4.03
CA ILE A 58 2.02 -11.62 -2.81
C ILE A 58 1.12 -12.82 -3.07
N LYS A 59 -0.07 -12.61 -3.65
CA LYS A 59 -1.00 -13.71 -3.97
C LYS A 59 -0.62 -14.47 -5.24
N GLY A 60 0.25 -13.93 -6.09
CA GLY A 60 0.62 -14.56 -7.36
C GLY A 60 -0.53 -14.57 -8.38
N GLN A 61 -1.56 -13.74 -8.18
CA GLN A 61 -2.71 -13.59 -9.05
C GLN A 61 -2.41 -12.50 -10.07
N LYS A 62 -2.23 -12.89 -11.33
CA LYS A 62 -2.06 -11.93 -12.41
C LYS A 62 -3.42 -11.49 -12.94
N PRO A 63 -3.60 -10.20 -13.27
CA PRO A 63 -4.81 -9.75 -13.93
C PRO A 63 -4.97 -10.51 -15.25
N THR A 64 -6.14 -11.13 -15.42
CA THR A 64 -6.54 -11.66 -16.72
C THR A 64 -7.05 -10.46 -17.52
N ILE A 65 -6.22 -9.92 -18.40
CA ILE A 65 -6.68 -8.90 -19.35
C ILE A 65 -7.61 -9.61 -20.33
N MET A 66 -8.92 -9.41 -20.17
CA MET A 66 -9.88 -9.73 -21.21
C MET A 66 -9.95 -8.53 -22.14
N ILE A 67 -9.31 -8.67 -23.31
CA ILE A 67 -9.45 -7.78 -24.45
C ILE A 67 -10.52 -8.32 -25.40
#